data_AF-A0A8S3Q474-F1
#
_entry.id   AF-A0A8S3Q474-F1
#
_cell.length_a   1.000
_cell.length_b   1.000
_cell.length_c   1.000
_cell.angle_alpha   90.00
_cell.angle_beta   90.00
_cell.angle_gamma   90.00
#
_symmetry.space_group_name_H-M   'P 1'
#
loop_
_entity.id
_entity.type
_entity.pdbx_description
1 polymer ?
#
loop_
_entity_poly.entity_id
_entity_poly.type
_entity_poly.pdbx_seq_one_letter_code
_entity_poly.pdbx_strand_id
1 'polypeptide(L)'
;MLALTATATQQSRKEIACHLQMQDYKLVLSSCDRSNIFYFCQEAPYSLTETFTWLISVIQLKGVSTPKTIIYCRNIKACSQIYALFLDKLGTDHSYCGQPSSKNCLFAMFHHATMDKNKKNILDNFFKSDSKTRIVIATTAFGMGINVPDIRYVIHWGAPRSLNGFMQESGRAGRDGNAAFSIVYYHNMNISVSATNVPMHDYCKLKLCRRHFLIMYFTPEESKTDKTIHQCCDICSKLCSCSDCNINSFGFILDKEDHAMASMCDESDKQYRNVTTQQRDKIKTALNELLYDMISNYDCTLINSDVITGLSEKIILEIVNNVHYIYDFSDIYQVFIYDKQLTDTVLTIINNVL
;
A
#
# COMPACT_ATOMS: atom_id res chain seq x y z
N MET A 1 0.54 -37.12 17.41
CA MET A 1 0.32 -35.65 17.42
C MET A 1 0.22 -35.16 15.98
N LEU A 2 -0.67 -34.20 15.71
CA LEU A 2 -0.86 -33.61 14.39
C LEU A 2 -0.57 -32.12 14.47
N ALA A 3 0.31 -31.61 13.59
CA ALA A 3 0.61 -30.19 13.43
C ALA A 3 0.19 -29.74 12.03
N LEU A 4 -0.58 -28.66 11.93
CA LEU A 4 -1.10 -28.11 10.68
C LEU A 4 -0.66 -26.66 10.53
N THR A 5 -0.12 -26.31 9.37
CA THR A 5 0.31 -24.94 9.06
C THR A 5 0.19 -24.70 7.56
N ALA A 6 -0.22 -23.50 7.17
CA ALA A 6 -0.43 -23.14 5.77
C ALA A 6 0.79 -22.48 5.11
N THR A 7 1.73 -21.94 5.88
CA THR A 7 2.79 -21.04 5.36
C THR A 7 4.16 -21.29 6.00
N ALA A 8 4.46 -22.53 6.42
CA ALA A 8 5.75 -22.85 7.03
C ALA A 8 6.80 -23.19 5.96
N THR A 9 7.91 -22.43 5.96
CA THR A 9 9.10 -22.73 5.17
C THR A 9 9.77 -24.01 5.67
N GLN A 10 10.72 -24.56 4.89
CA GLN A 10 11.50 -25.73 5.32
C GLN A 10 12.15 -25.55 6.69
N GLN A 11 12.71 -24.37 6.95
CA GLN A 11 13.31 -24.04 8.24
C GLN A 11 12.27 -24.00 9.37
N SER A 12 11.15 -23.30 9.16
CA SER A 12 10.07 -23.26 10.16
C SER A 12 9.47 -24.64 10.43
N ARG A 13 9.37 -25.52 9.43
CA ARG A 13 8.91 -26.91 9.62
C ARG A 13 9.84 -27.68 10.57
N LYS A 14 11.17 -27.55 10.40
CA LYS A 14 12.16 -28.17 11.30
C LYS A 14 12.06 -27.62 12.72
N GLU A 15 11.89 -26.32 12.86
CA GLU A 15 11.73 -25.66 14.16
C GLU A 15 10.43 -26.09 14.86
N ILE A 16 9.31 -26.16 14.14
CA ILE A 16 8.02 -26.65 14.68
C ILE A 16 8.17 -28.10 15.15
N ALA A 17 8.76 -28.97 14.34
CA ALA A 17 8.98 -30.36 14.71
C ALA A 17 9.87 -30.49 15.96
N CYS A 18 10.93 -29.68 16.05
CA CYS A 18 11.83 -29.63 17.20
C CYS A 18 11.10 -29.19 18.48
N HIS A 19 10.40 -28.04 18.44
CA HIS A 19 9.69 -27.50 19.59
C HIS A 19 8.54 -28.39 20.07
N LEU A 20 7.85 -29.04 19.15
CA LEU A 20 6.79 -29.99 19.48
C LEU A 20 7.33 -31.38 19.82
N GLN A 21 8.66 -31.60 19.76
CA GLN A 21 9.30 -32.90 20.01
C GLN A 21 8.73 -34.02 19.12
N MET A 22 8.44 -33.69 17.86
CA MET A 22 7.95 -34.65 16.86
C MET A 22 9.09 -35.55 16.41
N GLN A 23 9.10 -36.79 16.87
CA GLN A 23 9.96 -37.87 16.37
C GLN A 23 9.23 -38.66 15.27
N ASP A 24 9.96 -39.12 14.24
CA ASP A 24 9.47 -39.98 13.15
C ASP A 24 8.12 -39.54 12.52
N TYR A 25 7.93 -38.24 12.35
CA TYR A 25 6.69 -37.71 11.78
C TYR A 25 6.60 -37.90 10.27
N LYS A 26 5.39 -38.16 9.78
CA LYS A 26 5.10 -38.12 8.33
C LYS A 26 4.86 -36.68 7.91
N LEU A 27 5.65 -36.20 6.97
CA LEU A 27 5.48 -34.88 6.37
C LEU A 27 4.56 -34.98 5.15
N VAL A 28 3.41 -34.29 5.22
CA VAL A 28 2.52 -34.11 4.07
C VAL A 28 2.65 -32.66 3.61
N LEU A 29 3.08 -32.48 2.37
CA LEU A 29 3.22 -31.17 1.75
C LEU A 29 2.18 -31.02 0.64
N SER A 30 1.66 -29.81 0.53
CA SER A 30 0.87 -29.36 -0.60
C SER A 30 1.51 -28.08 -1.11
N SER A 31 1.39 -27.87 -2.42
CA SER A 31 1.85 -26.65 -3.05
C SER A 31 1.32 -25.41 -2.36
N CYS A 32 2.20 -24.43 -2.17
CA CYS A 32 1.76 -23.09 -1.80
C CYS A 32 1.21 -22.31 -3.01
N ASP A 33 1.30 -22.87 -4.22
CA ASP A 33 0.86 -22.17 -5.43
C ASP A 33 -0.64 -21.91 -5.42
N ARG A 34 -0.99 -20.70 -5.85
CA ARG A 34 -2.35 -20.23 -6.07
C ARG A 34 -2.41 -19.71 -7.49
N SER A 35 -2.64 -20.64 -8.41
CA SER A 35 -2.64 -20.38 -9.85
C SER A 35 -3.63 -19.29 -10.28
N ASN A 36 -4.69 -19.09 -9.50
CA ASN A 36 -5.72 -18.08 -9.73
C ASN A 36 -5.36 -16.66 -9.24
N ILE A 37 -4.23 -16.46 -8.55
CA ILE A 37 -3.81 -15.16 -8.03
C ILE A 37 -2.72 -14.56 -8.93
N PHE A 38 -3.01 -13.42 -9.56
CA PHE A 38 -2.02 -12.60 -10.25
C PHE A 38 -1.23 -11.76 -9.24
N TYR A 39 0.10 -11.83 -9.30
CA TYR A 39 0.98 -11.07 -8.41
C TYR A 39 1.52 -9.80 -9.08
N PHE A 40 1.31 -8.65 -8.45
CA PHE A 40 1.82 -7.36 -8.90
C PHE A 40 2.62 -6.70 -7.78
N CYS A 41 3.76 -6.12 -8.09
CA CYS A 41 4.46 -5.28 -7.13
C CYS A 41 5.21 -4.15 -7.83
N GLN A 42 5.02 -2.94 -7.29
CA GLN A 42 5.59 -1.73 -7.86
C GLN A 42 6.04 -0.80 -6.75
N GLU A 43 7.06 -0.01 -7.05
CA GLU A 43 7.33 1.18 -6.24
C GLU A 43 6.12 2.11 -6.28
N ALA A 44 5.65 2.47 -5.09
CA ALA A 44 4.51 3.32 -4.89
C ALA A 44 4.79 4.71 -5.48
N PRO A 45 3.88 5.24 -6.32
CA PRO A 45 3.91 6.65 -6.68
C PRO A 45 3.97 7.54 -5.44
N TYR A 46 4.52 8.75 -5.58
CA TYR A 46 4.63 9.69 -4.46
C TYR A 46 3.27 10.04 -3.86
N SER A 47 2.23 10.08 -4.70
CA SER A 47 0.87 10.44 -4.31
C SER A 47 -0.01 9.23 -3.98
N LEU A 48 -0.63 9.26 -2.80
CA LEU A 48 -1.71 8.33 -2.42
C LEU A 48 -2.88 8.39 -3.40
N THR A 49 -3.25 9.61 -3.84
CA THR A 49 -4.33 9.81 -4.81
C THR A 49 -4.00 9.06 -6.09
N GLU A 50 -2.84 9.30 -6.68
CA GLU A 50 -2.40 8.65 -7.92
C GLU A 50 -2.41 7.11 -7.80
N THR A 51 -2.01 6.58 -6.66
CA THR A 51 -2.01 5.14 -6.39
C THR A 51 -3.42 4.54 -6.39
N PHE A 52 -4.37 5.21 -5.74
CA PHE A 52 -5.71 4.67 -5.50
C PHE A 52 -6.80 5.20 -6.43
N THR A 53 -6.50 6.14 -7.34
CA THR A 53 -7.46 6.70 -8.29
C THR A 53 -8.21 5.60 -9.05
N TRP A 54 -7.52 4.57 -9.54
CA TRP A 54 -8.18 3.48 -10.28
C TRP A 54 -9.25 2.78 -9.43
N LEU A 55 -8.95 2.51 -8.15
CA LEU A 55 -9.86 1.81 -7.25
C LEU A 55 -11.03 2.72 -6.87
N ILE A 56 -10.76 4.01 -6.66
CA ILE A 56 -11.78 5.04 -6.44
C ILE A 56 -12.74 5.10 -7.64
N SER A 57 -12.22 5.12 -8.86
CA SER A 57 -13.03 5.08 -10.09
C SER A 57 -13.87 3.80 -10.18
N VAL A 58 -13.31 2.63 -9.82
CA VAL A 58 -14.08 1.38 -9.77
C VAL A 58 -15.24 1.48 -8.78
N ILE A 59 -15.01 2.07 -7.61
CA ILE A 59 -16.07 2.26 -6.59
C ILE A 59 -17.15 3.19 -7.11
N GLN A 60 -16.77 4.32 -7.71
CA GLN A 60 -17.70 5.30 -8.28
C GLN A 60 -18.56 4.69 -9.39
N LEU A 61 -17.96 3.85 -10.25
CA LEU A 61 -18.67 3.21 -11.36
C LEU A 61 -19.55 2.04 -10.91
N LYS A 62 -19.10 1.22 -9.95
CA LYS A 62 -19.75 -0.06 -9.62
C LYS A 62 -20.54 -0.03 -8.31
N GLY A 63 -20.30 0.93 -7.42
CA GLY A 63 -20.95 1.00 -6.11
C GLY A 63 -20.86 -0.31 -5.34
N VAL A 64 -22.00 -0.87 -4.93
CA VAL A 64 -22.08 -2.16 -4.21
C VAL A 64 -21.65 -3.37 -5.04
N SER A 65 -21.55 -3.23 -6.36
CA SER A 65 -21.01 -4.25 -7.27
C SER A 65 -19.48 -4.20 -7.38
N THR A 66 -18.83 -3.31 -6.62
CA THR A 66 -17.36 -3.24 -6.56
C THR A 66 -16.80 -4.58 -6.07
N PRO A 67 -15.79 -5.15 -6.72
CA PRO A 67 -15.13 -6.35 -6.23
C PRO A 67 -14.63 -6.19 -4.79
N LYS A 68 -14.76 -7.23 -3.95
CA LYS A 68 -14.30 -7.14 -2.56
C LYS A 68 -12.78 -6.97 -2.51
N THR A 69 -12.34 -6.00 -1.71
CA THR A 69 -10.94 -5.59 -1.62
C THR A 69 -10.51 -5.43 -0.16
N ILE A 70 -9.31 -5.90 0.15
CA ILE A 70 -8.62 -5.60 1.41
C ILE A 70 -7.42 -4.73 1.07
N ILE A 71 -7.26 -3.61 1.79
CA ILE A 71 -6.06 -2.77 1.72
C ILE A 71 -5.32 -2.90 3.04
N TYR A 72 -4.20 -3.61 3.05
CA TYR A 72 -3.32 -3.75 4.20
C TYR A 72 -2.35 -2.58 4.31
N CYS A 73 -2.31 -1.94 5.48
CA CYS A 73 -1.38 -0.88 5.81
C CYS A 73 -0.49 -1.27 6.99
N ARG A 74 0.74 -0.72 7.00
CA ARG A 74 1.74 -0.98 8.05
C ARG A 74 1.34 -0.49 9.45
N ASN A 75 0.58 0.59 9.51
CA ASN A 75 0.18 1.26 10.75
C ASN A 75 -1.19 1.96 10.60
N ILE A 76 -1.76 2.38 11.72
CA ILE A 76 -3.06 3.07 11.75
C ILE A 76 -3.00 4.39 10.97
N LYS A 77 -1.89 5.14 11.05
CA LYS A 77 -1.73 6.41 10.33
C LYS A 77 -1.94 6.24 8.83
N ALA A 78 -1.34 5.21 8.24
CA ALA A 78 -1.51 4.88 6.83
C ALA A 78 -2.94 4.41 6.51
N CYS A 79 -3.60 3.67 7.41
CA CYS A 79 -5.04 3.37 7.25
C CYS A 79 -5.87 4.66 7.21
N SER A 80 -5.64 5.58 8.15
CA SER A 80 -6.36 6.84 8.24
C SER A 80 -6.16 7.73 7.02
N GLN A 81 -4.95 7.78 6.46
CA GLN A 81 -4.66 8.55 5.24
C GLN A 81 -5.44 8.03 4.02
N ILE A 82 -5.46 6.71 3.81
CA ILE A 82 -6.23 6.11 2.71
C ILE A 82 -7.73 6.30 2.97
N TYR A 83 -8.18 6.14 4.22
CA TYR A 83 -9.58 6.34 4.58
C TYR A 83 -10.03 7.78 4.33
N ALA A 84 -9.21 8.77 4.70
CA ALA A 84 -9.46 10.18 4.45
C ALA A 84 -9.50 10.50 2.95
N LEU A 85 -8.60 9.92 2.15
CA LEU A 85 -8.65 10.03 0.69
C LEU A 85 -9.98 9.48 0.13
N PHE A 86 -10.43 8.33 0.61
CA PHE A 86 -11.68 7.72 0.15
C PHE A 86 -12.89 8.56 0.59
N LEU A 87 -12.86 9.12 1.80
CA LEU A 87 -13.87 10.09 2.26
C LEU A 87 -13.92 11.34 1.38
N ASP A 88 -12.78 11.93 1.05
CA ASP A 88 -12.68 13.12 0.19
C ASP A 88 -13.25 12.85 -1.20
N LYS A 89 -12.91 11.69 -1.80
CA LYS A 89 -13.29 11.37 -3.19
C LYS A 89 -14.66 10.73 -3.36
N LEU A 90 -15.20 10.08 -2.32
CA LEU A 90 -16.47 9.35 -2.39
C LEU A 90 -17.56 9.98 -1.52
N GLY A 91 -17.21 10.83 -0.56
CA GLY A 91 -18.15 11.41 0.40
C GLY A 91 -18.41 10.52 1.62
N THR A 92 -18.96 11.14 2.67
CA THR A 92 -19.18 10.51 3.99
C THR A 92 -20.25 9.42 3.98
N ASP A 93 -21.26 9.54 3.12
CA ASP A 93 -22.35 8.58 2.97
C ASP A 93 -21.89 7.18 2.51
N HIS A 94 -20.68 7.10 1.93
CA HIS A 94 -20.09 5.86 1.44
C HIS A 94 -19.22 5.14 2.48
N SER A 95 -19.08 5.69 3.67
CA SER A 95 -18.17 5.23 4.70
C SER A 95 -18.89 4.64 5.93
N TYR A 96 -18.19 3.76 6.68
CA TYR A 96 -18.69 3.25 7.95
C TYR A 96 -18.41 4.23 9.10
N CYS A 97 -19.43 4.96 9.53
CA CYS A 97 -19.31 5.97 10.60
C CYS A 97 -19.70 5.47 12.00
N GLY A 98 -19.78 4.15 12.23
CA GLY A 98 -20.24 3.59 13.52
C GLY A 98 -21.76 3.60 13.72
N GLN A 99 -22.53 4.07 12.73
CA GLN A 99 -23.99 4.00 12.67
C GLN A 99 -24.40 2.99 11.58
N PRO A 100 -25.38 2.10 11.83
CA PRO A 100 -25.81 1.06 10.89
C PRO A 100 -26.54 1.59 9.63
N SER A 101 -26.71 2.90 9.48
CA SER A 101 -27.73 3.52 8.63
C SER A 101 -27.25 4.16 7.32
N SER A 102 -25.96 4.17 6.98
CA SER A 102 -25.54 4.56 5.63
C SER A 102 -25.92 3.44 4.65
N LYS A 103 -27.01 3.65 3.91
CA LYS A 103 -27.51 2.71 2.87
C LYS A 103 -26.45 2.34 1.82
N ASN A 104 -25.31 3.05 1.77
CA ASN A 104 -24.21 2.91 0.82
C ASN A 104 -22.83 2.74 1.47
N CYS A 105 -22.69 2.13 2.65
CA CYS A 105 -21.37 1.92 3.27
C CYS A 105 -20.44 0.99 2.44
N LEU A 106 -19.69 1.55 1.48
CA LEU A 106 -18.81 0.86 0.53
C LEU A 106 -17.43 0.54 1.12
N PHE A 107 -16.93 1.37 2.04
CA PHE A 107 -15.61 1.16 2.65
C PHE A 107 -15.60 1.36 4.16
N ALA A 108 -14.72 0.63 4.85
CA ALA A 108 -14.54 0.69 6.29
C ALA A 108 -13.06 0.63 6.66
N MET A 109 -12.72 1.16 7.84
CA MET A 109 -11.38 1.03 8.42
C MET A 109 -11.38 0.02 9.58
N PHE A 110 -10.37 -0.86 9.63
CA PHE A 110 -10.24 -1.89 10.66
C PHE A 110 -8.81 -1.96 11.22
N HIS A 111 -8.65 -1.73 12.52
CA HIS A 111 -7.38 -1.88 13.22
C HIS A 111 -7.59 -2.28 14.69
N HIS A 112 -6.50 -2.48 15.43
CA HIS A 112 -6.57 -2.92 16.83
C HIS A 112 -7.36 -1.95 17.72
N ALA A 113 -7.19 -0.63 17.52
CA ALA A 113 -7.94 0.41 18.23
C ALA A 113 -9.39 0.64 17.74
N THR A 114 -9.89 -0.12 16.75
CA THR A 114 -11.31 -0.05 16.37
C THR A 114 -12.15 -0.66 17.49
N MET A 115 -13.23 0.01 17.90
CA MET A 115 -14.15 -0.50 18.92
C MET A 115 -14.67 -1.90 18.55
N ASP A 116 -14.76 -2.82 19.50
CA ASP A 116 -15.09 -4.23 19.20
C ASP A 116 -16.47 -4.40 18.57
N LYS A 117 -17.45 -3.58 18.97
CA LYS A 117 -18.75 -3.51 18.30
C LYS A 117 -18.62 -3.19 16.81
N ASN A 118 -17.75 -2.24 16.46
CA ASN A 118 -17.49 -1.86 15.08
C ASN A 118 -16.69 -2.93 14.33
N LYS A 119 -15.70 -3.57 14.97
CA LYS A 119 -14.99 -4.71 14.39
C LYS A 119 -15.97 -5.82 13.99
N LYS A 120 -16.86 -6.21 14.91
CA LYS A 120 -17.88 -7.22 14.65
C LYS A 120 -18.79 -6.82 13.49
N ASN A 121 -19.31 -5.60 13.49
CA ASN A 121 -20.17 -5.12 12.39
C ASN A 121 -19.44 -5.10 11.03
N ILE A 122 -18.19 -4.66 10.99
CA ILE A 122 -17.40 -4.64 9.75
C ILE A 122 -17.20 -6.06 9.24
N LEU A 123 -16.84 -7.01 10.11
CA LEU A 123 -16.65 -8.41 9.74
C LEU A 123 -17.98 -9.05 9.28
N ASP A 124 -19.04 -8.91 10.07
CA ASP A 124 -20.36 -9.48 9.79
C ASP A 124 -20.93 -8.94 8.47
N ASN A 125 -20.67 -7.67 8.14
CA ASN A 125 -21.07 -7.11 6.85
C ASN A 125 -20.16 -7.64 5.74
N PHE A 126 -18.85 -7.48 5.84
CA PHE A 126 -17.90 -7.83 4.78
C PHE A 126 -17.95 -9.32 4.38
N PHE A 127 -18.31 -10.19 5.31
CA PHE A 127 -18.38 -11.64 5.09
C PHE A 127 -19.59 -12.07 4.28
N LYS A 128 -20.66 -11.28 4.26
CA LYS A 128 -21.87 -11.60 3.50
C LYS A 128 -21.63 -11.46 2.00
N SER A 129 -22.26 -12.31 1.19
CA SER A 129 -22.20 -12.22 -0.27
C SER A 129 -22.88 -10.94 -0.78
N ASP A 130 -23.99 -10.54 -0.16
CA ASP A 130 -24.75 -9.32 -0.43
C ASP A 130 -24.22 -8.09 0.34
N SER A 131 -22.98 -8.17 0.86
CA SER A 131 -22.33 -7.08 1.57
C SER A 131 -22.29 -5.81 0.73
N LYS A 132 -22.74 -4.71 1.34
CA LYS A 132 -22.53 -3.35 0.83
C LYS A 132 -21.11 -2.88 1.08
N THR A 133 -20.45 -3.35 2.14
CA THR A 133 -19.04 -3.06 2.41
C THR A 133 -18.19 -3.86 1.45
N ARG A 134 -17.54 -3.16 0.52
CA ARG A 134 -16.73 -3.74 -0.55
C ARG A 134 -15.24 -3.60 -0.25
N ILE A 135 -14.84 -2.61 0.54
CA ILE A 135 -13.43 -2.34 0.82
C ILE A 135 -13.18 -2.26 2.31
N VAL A 136 -12.15 -2.96 2.78
CA VAL A 136 -11.68 -2.83 4.15
C VAL A 136 -10.22 -2.37 4.14
N ILE A 137 -9.99 -1.17 4.67
CA ILE A 137 -8.66 -0.61 4.90
C ILE A 137 -8.22 -1.04 6.29
N ALA A 138 -7.17 -1.83 6.39
CA ALA A 138 -6.82 -2.48 7.63
C ALA A 138 -5.34 -2.59 7.92
N THR A 139 -5.00 -2.73 9.20
CA THR A 139 -3.71 -3.31 9.58
C THR A 139 -3.78 -4.84 9.56
N THR A 140 -2.65 -5.50 9.78
CA THR A 140 -2.57 -6.97 9.87
C THR A 140 -3.48 -7.57 10.95
N ALA A 141 -3.98 -6.76 11.88
CA ALA A 141 -4.96 -7.14 12.90
C ALA A 141 -6.28 -7.69 12.31
N PHE A 142 -6.62 -7.36 11.06
CA PHE A 142 -7.77 -7.92 10.37
C PHE A 142 -7.59 -9.42 10.04
N GLY A 143 -6.36 -9.91 9.91
CA GLY A 143 -6.09 -11.20 9.27
C GLY A 143 -6.50 -12.49 10.02
N MET A 144 -6.63 -12.51 11.34
CA MET A 144 -6.91 -13.78 12.02
C MET A 144 -8.38 -14.19 11.85
N GLY A 145 -8.65 -15.31 11.17
CA GLY A 145 -9.99 -15.91 11.07
C GLY A 145 -10.89 -15.42 9.93
N ILE A 146 -10.42 -14.55 9.04
CA ILE A 146 -11.21 -14.14 7.86
C ILE A 146 -11.35 -15.29 6.87
N ASN A 147 -12.59 -15.60 6.50
CA ASN A 147 -12.92 -16.53 5.42
C ASN A 147 -13.97 -15.97 4.46
N VAL A 148 -13.57 -15.00 3.64
CA VAL A 148 -14.40 -14.45 2.56
C VAL A 148 -13.92 -15.07 1.25
N PRO A 149 -14.74 -15.90 0.58
CA PRO A 149 -14.29 -16.64 -0.59
C PRO A 149 -14.01 -15.73 -1.81
N ASP A 150 -14.77 -14.64 -1.93
CA ASP A 150 -14.89 -13.82 -3.13
C ASP A 150 -14.05 -12.52 -3.12
N ILE A 151 -12.96 -12.45 -2.33
CA ILE A 151 -12.03 -11.31 -2.37
C ILE A 151 -11.31 -11.31 -3.73
N ARG A 152 -11.40 -10.20 -4.47
CA ARG A 152 -10.76 -10.04 -5.79
C ARG A 152 -9.45 -9.28 -5.73
N TYR A 153 -9.28 -8.38 -4.77
CA TYR A 153 -8.04 -7.62 -4.60
C TYR A 153 -7.57 -7.68 -3.16
N VAL A 154 -6.30 -8.06 -2.98
CA VAL A 154 -5.55 -7.81 -1.75
C VAL A 154 -4.43 -6.84 -2.11
N ILE A 155 -4.48 -5.65 -1.51
CA ILE A 155 -3.55 -4.56 -1.79
C ILE A 155 -2.73 -4.30 -0.54
N HIS A 156 -1.42 -4.21 -0.66
CA HIS A 156 -0.51 -3.79 0.40
C HIS A 156 -0.03 -2.37 0.11
N TRP A 157 -0.36 -1.43 1.00
CA TRP A 157 0.24 -0.10 1.04
C TRP A 157 1.42 -0.10 2.02
N GLY A 158 2.60 -0.24 1.43
CA GLY A 158 3.85 -0.56 2.10
C GLY A 158 4.16 -2.06 2.02
N ALA A 159 5.46 -2.38 1.97
CA ALA A 159 5.90 -3.77 1.95
C ALA A 159 5.43 -4.51 3.23
N PRO A 160 4.92 -5.74 3.10
CA PRO A 160 4.68 -6.65 4.23
C PRO A 160 5.91 -6.81 5.12
N ARG A 161 5.71 -7.16 6.39
CA ARG A 161 6.81 -7.32 7.38
C ARG A 161 7.66 -8.58 7.19
N SER A 162 7.19 -9.51 6.37
CA SER A 162 7.89 -10.74 6.04
C SER A 162 7.20 -11.39 4.84
N LEU A 163 7.92 -12.25 4.14
CA LEU A 163 7.36 -13.01 3.03
C LEU A 163 6.30 -14.03 3.51
N ASN A 164 6.44 -14.56 4.74
CA ASN A 164 5.43 -15.44 5.35
C ASN A 164 4.11 -14.69 5.59
N GLY A 165 4.19 -13.47 6.16
CA GLY A 165 3.03 -12.60 6.34
C GLY A 165 2.39 -12.25 5.01
N PHE A 166 3.19 -11.88 4.01
CA PHE A 166 2.73 -11.63 2.66
C PHE A 166 1.95 -12.82 2.06
N MET A 167 2.47 -14.04 2.15
CA MET A 167 1.79 -15.23 1.64
C MET A 167 0.46 -15.49 2.34
N GLN A 168 0.41 -15.31 3.65
CA GLN A 168 -0.83 -15.47 4.42
C GLN A 168 -1.88 -14.42 4.03
N GLU A 169 -1.45 -13.17 3.85
CA GLU A 169 -2.32 -12.04 3.54
C GLU A 169 -2.82 -12.07 2.09
N SER A 170 -1.91 -12.24 1.13
CA SER A 170 -2.23 -12.37 -0.31
C SER A 170 -3.10 -13.61 -0.59
N GLY A 171 -2.87 -14.72 0.10
CA GLY A 171 -3.64 -15.96 -0.01
C GLY A 171 -5.12 -15.86 0.40
N ARG A 172 -5.56 -14.71 0.93
CA ARG A 172 -6.98 -14.41 1.17
C ARG A 172 -7.74 -14.12 -0.11
N ALA A 173 -7.05 -13.67 -1.16
CA ALA A 173 -7.64 -13.44 -2.46
C ALA A 173 -8.12 -14.76 -3.09
N GLY A 174 -9.24 -14.72 -3.81
CA GLY A 174 -9.67 -15.79 -4.71
C GLY A 174 -9.80 -17.16 -4.07
N ARG A 175 -10.36 -17.27 -2.86
CA ARG A 175 -10.54 -18.58 -2.19
C ARG A 175 -11.63 -19.45 -2.83
N ASP A 176 -12.50 -18.84 -3.62
CA ASP A 176 -13.42 -19.50 -4.55
C ASP A 176 -12.72 -20.09 -5.80
N GLY A 177 -11.41 -19.90 -5.95
CA GLY A 177 -10.64 -20.35 -7.12
C GLY A 177 -10.74 -19.44 -8.35
N ASN A 178 -11.55 -18.37 -8.29
CA ASN A 178 -11.66 -17.40 -9.37
C ASN A 178 -10.45 -16.45 -9.41
N ALA A 179 -10.23 -15.82 -10.56
CA ALA A 179 -9.14 -14.88 -10.75
C ALA A 179 -9.15 -13.77 -9.70
N ALA A 180 -8.01 -13.51 -9.09
CA ALA A 180 -7.83 -12.48 -8.07
C ALA A 180 -6.42 -11.87 -8.14
N PHE A 181 -6.22 -10.78 -7.42
CA PHE A 181 -5.02 -9.97 -7.47
C PHE A 181 -4.39 -9.80 -6.10
N SER A 182 -3.08 -9.94 -6.07
CA SER A 182 -2.23 -9.52 -4.95
C SER A 182 -1.33 -8.38 -5.43
N ILE A 183 -1.55 -7.17 -4.92
CA ILE A 183 -0.89 -5.94 -5.36
C ILE A 183 -0.06 -5.39 -4.20
N VAL A 184 1.23 -5.13 -4.42
CA VAL A 184 2.10 -4.52 -3.40
C VAL A 184 2.64 -3.19 -3.92
N TYR A 185 2.27 -2.10 -3.26
CA TYR A 185 2.89 -0.80 -3.42
C TYR A 185 3.91 -0.62 -2.30
N TYR A 186 5.18 -0.36 -2.63
CA TYR A 186 6.23 -0.16 -1.63
C TYR A 186 7.01 1.12 -1.90
N HIS A 187 7.56 1.77 -0.87
CA HIS A 187 8.54 2.84 -1.07
C HIS A 187 9.92 2.28 -0.73
N ASN A 188 10.94 2.57 -1.56
CA ASN A 188 12.30 2.08 -1.33
C ASN A 188 12.83 2.42 0.07
N MET A 189 12.54 3.63 0.58
CA MET A 189 12.95 4.07 1.92
C MET A 189 12.27 3.32 3.07
N ASN A 190 11.16 2.63 2.80
CA ASN A 190 10.33 2.00 3.82
C ASN A 190 10.51 0.48 3.92
N ILE A 191 11.42 -0.11 3.13
CA ILE A 191 11.79 -1.52 3.27
C ILE A 191 13.01 -1.62 4.18
N SER A 192 12.79 -1.87 5.47
CA SER A 192 13.89 -2.13 6.40
C SER A 192 14.54 -3.47 6.06
N VAL A 193 15.86 -3.51 5.94
CA VAL A 193 16.62 -4.76 5.75
C VAL A 193 16.90 -5.38 7.12
N SER A 194 15.93 -6.14 7.64
CA SER A 194 16.11 -7.06 8.78
C SER A 194 16.05 -8.50 8.28
N ALA A 195 16.63 -9.48 8.99
CA ALA A 195 16.64 -10.88 8.54
C ALA A 195 15.26 -11.43 8.13
N THR A 196 14.21 -11.02 8.84
CA THR A 196 12.80 -11.37 8.52
C THR A 196 12.23 -10.65 7.29
N ASN A 197 12.81 -9.51 6.92
CA ASN A 197 12.40 -8.68 5.79
C ASN A 197 13.24 -8.89 4.53
N VAL A 198 14.46 -9.45 4.61
CA VAL A 198 15.33 -9.68 3.43
C VAL A 198 14.56 -10.38 2.30
N PRO A 199 13.83 -11.49 2.54
CA PRO A 199 13.11 -12.16 1.45
C PRO A 199 11.99 -11.30 0.84
N MET A 200 11.38 -10.42 1.63
CA MET A 200 10.36 -9.49 1.15
C MET A 200 10.99 -8.32 0.36
N HIS A 201 12.16 -7.84 0.78
CA HIS A 201 12.94 -6.86 0.03
C HIS A 201 13.33 -7.42 -1.34
N ASP A 202 13.87 -8.63 -1.38
CA ASP A 202 14.22 -9.33 -2.62
C ASP A 202 13.00 -9.52 -3.53
N TYR A 203 11.85 -9.90 -2.95
CA TYR A 203 10.59 -10.00 -3.68
C TYR A 203 10.18 -8.67 -4.34
N CYS A 204 10.25 -7.56 -3.61
CA CYS A 204 9.87 -6.25 -4.14
C CYS A 204 10.77 -5.83 -5.32
N LYS A 205 12.06 -6.16 -5.28
CA LYS A 205 13.05 -5.79 -6.30
C LYS A 205 13.29 -6.86 -7.38
N LEU A 206 12.46 -7.90 -7.38
CA LEU A 206 12.64 -9.06 -8.24
C LEU A 206 12.57 -8.69 -9.73
N LYS A 207 13.43 -9.32 -10.54
CA LYS A 207 13.43 -9.22 -12.02
C LYS A 207 12.95 -10.50 -12.71
N LEU A 208 12.67 -11.54 -11.93
CA LEU A 208 12.20 -12.85 -12.37
C LEU A 208 10.73 -13.06 -11.96
N CYS A 209 10.12 -14.12 -12.46
CA CYS A 209 8.74 -14.49 -12.13
C CYS A 209 8.47 -14.48 -10.61
N ARG A 210 7.51 -13.66 -10.16
CA ARG A 210 7.14 -13.54 -8.73
C ARG A 210 6.59 -14.85 -8.17
N ARG A 211 5.70 -15.51 -8.92
CA ARG A 211 5.13 -16.80 -8.50
C ARG A 211 6.20 -17.86 -8.32
N HIS A 212 7.14 -17.96 -9.27
CA HIS A 212 8.25 -18.90 -9.20
C HIS A 212 9.12 -18.64 -7.96
N PHE A 213 9.44 -17.37 -7.68
CA PHE A 213 10.16 -17.00 -6.45
C PHE A 213 9.44 -17.47 -5.18
N LEU A 214 8.12 -17.29 -5.10
CA LEU A 214 7.32 -17.74 -3.95
C LEU A 214 7.34 -19.27 -3.81
N ILE A 215 7.12 -20.01 -4.90
CA ILE A 215 7.17 -21.48 -4.89
C ILE A 215 8.55 -21.97 -4.44
N MET A 216 9.63 -21.40 -4.97
CA MET A 216 10.99 -21.77 -4.58
C MET A 216 11.30 -21.44 -3.12
N TYR A 217 10.73 -20.37 -2.57
CA TYR A 217 10.93 -20.01 -1.17
C TYR A 217 10.19 -20.94 -0.20
N PHE A 218 8.95 -21.32 -0.49
CA PHE A 218 8.09 -22.08 0.43
C PHE A 218 8.09 -23.59 0.20
N THR A 219 8.14 -24.02 -1.06
CA THR A 219 8.03 -25.42 -1.50
C THR A 219 9.03 -25.73 -2.62
N PRO A 220 10.35 -25.59 -2.38
CA PRO A 220 11.39 -25.83 -3.38
C PRO A 220 11.38 -27.27 -3.93
N GLU A 221 10.80 -28.22 -3.19
CA GLU A 221 10.70 -29.62 -3.57
C GLU A 221 9.73 -29.88 -4.74
N GLU A 222 8.91 -28.90 -5.13
CA GLU A 222 7.87 -29.02 -6.18
C GLU A 222 8.27 -28.43 -7.55
N SER A 223 9.56 -28.46 -7.93
CA SER A 223 10.07 -27.79 -9.14
C SER A 223 9.60 -28.37 -10.48
N LYS A 224 8.31 -28.19 -10.82
CA LYS A 224 7.77 -28.27 -12.18
C LYS A 224 6.63 -27.28 -12.35
N THR A 225 6.87 -26.19 -13.08
CA THR A 225 5.79 -25.38 -13.64
C THR A 225 5.91 -25.35 -15.15
N ASP A 226 5.53 -26.45 -15.80
CA ASP A 226 5.12 -26.46 -17.20
C ASP A 226 3.71 -25.86 -17.27
N LYS A 227 3.60 -24.54 -17.46
CA LYS A 227 2.43 -23.91 -18.09
C LYS A 227 2.62 -22.41 -18.28
N THR A 228 2.03 -21.94 -19.38
CA THR A 228 2.07 -20.60 -19.96
C THR A 228 2.05 -19.46 -18.95
N ILE A 229 3.13 -18.68 -18.98
CA ILE A 229 3.70 -17.92 -17.87
C ILE A 229 3.04 -16.53 -17.70
N HIS A 230 2.33 -16.02 -18.69
CA HIS A 230 2.01 -14.58 -18.82
C HIS A 230 0.96 -14.01 -17.84
N GLN A 231 0.01 -14.81 -17.34
CA GLN A 231 -0.98 -14.37 -16.33
C GLN A 231 -0.50 -14.63 -14.89
N CYS A 232 0.80 -14.92 -14.71
CA CYS A 232 1.34 -15.25 -13.40
C CYS A 232 1.56 -14.02 -12.51
N CYS A 233 2.12 -12.97 -13.10
CA CYS A 233 2.56 -11.75 -12.44
C CYS A 233 2.87 -10.66 -13.47
N ASP A 234 3.07 -9.44 -13.00
CA ASP A 234 3.55 -8.29 -13.76
C ASP A 234 4.78 -8.58 -14.64
N ILE A 235 5.83 -9.20 -14.11
CA ILE A 235 7.08 -9.49 -14.84
C ILE A 235 6.83 -10.48 -15.97
N CYS A 236 6.12 -11.56 -15.66
CA CYS A 236 5.67 -12.55 -16.64
C CYS A 236 4.84 -11.92 -17.77
N SER A 237 3.93 -11.01 -17.41
CA SER A 237 3.02 -10.34 -18.33
C SER A 237 3.76 -9.41 -19.28
N LYS A 238 4.76 -8.67 -18.79
CA LYS A 238 5.61 -7.78 -19.60
C LYS A 238 6.47 -8.52 -20.61
N LEU A 239 6.89 -9.74 -20.30
CA LEU A 239 7.70 -10.60 -21.17
C LEU A 239 6.86 -11.45 -22.13
N CYS A 240 5.54 -11.33 -22.11
CA CYS A 240 4.65 -12.14 -22.92
C CYS A 240 4.58 -11.64 -24.37
N SER A 241 4.69 -12.55 -25.34
CA SER A 241 4.55 -12.27 -26.77
C SER A 241 3.35 -13.01 -27.40
N CYS A 242 2.41 -13.49 -26.60
CA CYS A 242 1.29 -14.29 -27.08
C CYS A 242 0.20 -13.41 -27.70
N SER A 243 -0.38 -13.86 -28.82
CA SER A 243 -1.45 -13.17 -29.56
C SER A 243 -2.78 -13.07 -28.82
N ASP A 244 -3.12 -14.07 -28.01
CA ASP A 244 -4.44 -14.20 -27.36
C ASP A 244 -4.42 -13.84 -25.87
N CYS A 245 -3.30 -13.33 -25.38
CA CYS A 245 -3.17 -12.95 -23.98
C CYS A 245 -3.79 -11.58 -23.79
N ASN A 246 -4.94 -11.55 -23.11
CA ASN A 246 -5.65 -10.32 -22.80
C ASN A 246 -4.94 -9.55 -21.66
N ILE A 247 -3.69 -9.14 -21.89
CA ILE A 247 -2.86 -8.33 -20.99
C ILE A 247 -3.55 -6.99 -20.70
N ASN A 248 -4.37 -6.51 -21.65
CA ASN A 248 -5.25 -5.34 -21.52
C ASN A 248 -6.30 -5.47 -20.39
N SER A 249 -6.61 -6.69 -19.92
CA SER A 249 -7.46 -6.87 -18.73
C SER A 249 -6.83 -6.30 -17.46
N PHE A 250 -5.52 -6.05 -17.49
CA PHE A 250 -4.74 -5.46 -16.42
C PHE A 250 -4.30 -4.03 -16.74
N GLY A 251 -4.74 -3.44 -17.86
CA GLY A 251 -4.34 -2.10 -18.30
C GLY A 251 -4.58 -1.03 -17.23
N PHE A 252 -5.62 -1.15 -16.40
CA PHE A 252 -5.82 -0.21 -15.28
C PHE A 252 -4.73 -0.28 -14.17
N ILE A 253 -3.93 -1.35 -14.10
CA ILE A 253 -2.76 -1.52 -13.21
C ILE A 253 -1.43 -1.40 -14.00
N LEU A 254 -1.41 -1.82 -15.27
CA LEU A 254 -0.21 -1.92 -16.12
C LEU A 254 -0.02 -0.73 -17.09
N ASP A 255 -1.07 0.01 -17.45
CA ASP A 255 -1.01 1.16 -18.36
C ASP A 255 -0.44 2.36 -17.60
N LYS A 256 0.88 2.37 -17.49
CA LYS A 256 1.70 3.57 -17.33
C LYS A 256 2.90 3.53 -18.27
N GLU A 257 2.69 3.18 -19.53
CA GLU A 257 3.62 3.53 -20.59
C GLU A 257 2.81 4.07 -21.77
N ASP A 258 2.44 5.35 -21.65
CA ASP A 258 2.43 6.34 -22.74
C ASP A 258 2.23 7.77 -22.22
N HIS A 259 2.89 8.09 -21.11
CA HIS A 259 3.74 9.26 -21.20
C HIS A 259 5.09 8.76 -21.69
N ALA A 260 5.31 8.97 -22.98
CA ALA A 260 6.60 9.20 -23.58
C ALA A 260 7.60 9.68 -22.50
N MET A 261 8.88 9.31 -22.53
CA MET A 261 9.80 9.91 -23.51
C MET A 261 9.42 11.35 -23.94
N ALA A 262 8.84 12.15 -23.04
CA ALA A 262 9.24 13.53 -22.93
C ALA A 262 10.66 13.42 -22.41
N SER A 263 11.60 13.39 -23.35
CA SER A 263 12.94 13.93 -23.23
C SER A 263 13.60 13.65 -21.87
N MET A 264 14.74 12.97 -21.87
CA MET A 264 15.94 13.77 -21.58
C MET A 264 15.80 15.19 -22.12
N CYS A 265 15.07 16.05 -21.40
CA CYS A 265 15.45 17.43 -21.31
C CYS A 265 16.75 17.27 -20.54
N ASP A 266 17.83 17.27 -21.29
CA ASP A 266 19.10 17.82 -20.86
C ASP A 266 19.05 18.32 -19.40
N GLU A 267 19.91 17.77 -18.55
CA GLU A 267 20.26 18.38 -17.25
C GLU A 267 20.87 19.80 -17.42
N SER A 268 20.69 20.45 -18.56
CA SER A 268 21.26 21.74 -18.94
C SER A 268 20.22 22.86 -19.05
N ASP A 269 19.20 22.92 -18.18
CA ASP A 269 18.45 24.18 -17.97
C ASP A 269 17.60 24.29 -16.68
N LYS A 270 17.87 23.51 -15.61
CA LYS A 270 17.36 23.88 -14.29
C LYS A 270 18.22 25.00 -13.72
N GLN A 271 17.74 26.25 -13.82
CA GLN A 271 18.37 27.36 -13.12
C GLN A 271 18.28 27.10 -11.61
N TYR A 272 19.42 26.85 -10.98
CA TYR A 272 19.53 26.82 -9.53
C TYR A 272 19.89 28.21 -9.05
N ARG A 273 19.12 28.75 -8.12
CA ARG A 273 19.53 29.98 -7.42
C ARG A 273 20.57 29.65 -6.37
N ASN A 274 21.56 30.52 -6.22
CA ASN A 274 22.49 30.43 -5.11
C ASN A 274 21.78 30.86 -3.82
N VAL A 275 21.63 29.94 -2.87
CA VAL A 275 20.98 30.20 -1.58
C VAL A 275 21.99 30.00 -0.47
N THR A 276 22.35 31.10 0.18
CA THR A 276 23.32 31.12 1.28
C THR A 276 22.81 30.33 2.50
N THR A 277 23.74 29.85 3.33
CA THR A 277 23.39 29.19 4.62
C THR A 277 22.53 30.11 5.49
N GLN A 278 22.83 31.41 5.51
CA GLN A 278 22.04 32.39 6.26
C GLN A 278 20.59 32.51 5.75
N GLN A 279 20.36 32.44 4.43
CA GLN A 279 19.01 32.42 3.86
C GLN A 279 18.28 31.12 4.19
N ARG A 280 18.97 29.97 4.15
CA ARG A 280 18.40 28.67 4.55
C ARG A 280 17.97 28.68 6.02
N ASP A 281 18.80 29.24 6.89
CA ASP A 281 18.49 29.37 8.31
C ASP A 281 17.29 30.30 8.55
N LYS A 282 17.21 31.43 7.84
CA LYS A 282 16.04 32.33 7.91
C LYS A 282 14.74 31.65 7.48
N ILE A 283 14.76 30.90 6.38
CA ILE A 283 13.59 30.14 5.90
C ILE A 283 13.22 29.05 6.91
N LYS A 284 14.20 28.32 7.43
CA LYS A 284 13.98 27.31 8.46
C LYS A 284 13.33 27.91 9.70
N THR A 285 13.80 29.05 10.18
CA THR A 285 13.23 29.74 11.34
C THR A 285 11.79 30.16 11.07
N ALA A 286 11.52 30.83 9.95
CA ALA A 286 10.16 31.28 9.60
C ALA A 286 9.16 30.13 9.44
N LEU A 287 9.59 28.99 8.88
CA LEU A 287 8.73 27.80 8.77
C LEU A 287 8.50 27.12 10.13
N ASN A 288 9.47 27.16 11.04
CA ASN A 288 9.27 26.66 12.41
C ASN A 288 8.34 27.58 13.23
N GLU A 289 8.40 28.89 13.02
CA GLU A 289 7.43 29.84 13.60
C GLU A 289 6.02 29.57 13.08
N LEU A 290 5.85 29.39 11.76
CA LEU A 290 4.58 28.97 11.17
C LEU A 290 4.06 27.67 11.79
N LEU A 291 4.93 26.68 11.96
CA LEU A 291 4.57 25.42 12.61
C LEU A 291 4.12 25.63 14.08
N TYR A 292 4.83 26.47 14.83
CA TYR A 292 4.50 26.78 16.22
C TYR A 292 3.16 27.53 16.34
N ASP A 293 2.90 28.51 15.47
CA ASP A 293 1.64 29.24 15.43
C ASP A 293 0.48 28.33 15.05
N MET A 294 0.70 27.42 14.09
CA MET A 294 -0.30 26.41 13.75
C MET A 294 -0.59 25.49 14.94
N ILE A 295 0.42 25.03 15.67
CA ILE A 295 0.25 24.15 16.85
C ILE A 295 -0.46 24.87 18.00
N SER A 296 -0.08 26.12 18.29
CA SER A 296 -0.65 26.88 19.42
C SER A 296 -2.13 27.22 19.23
N ASN A 297 -2.64 27.22 17.99
CA ASN A 297 -4.05 27.40 17.67
C ASN A 297 -4.90 26.13 17.89
N TYR A 298 -4.31 24.98 18.22
CA TYR A 298 -5.04 23.73 18.49
C TYR A 298 -4.84 23.26 19.94
N ASP A 299 -5.90 23.30 20.76
CA ASP A 299 -5.97 22.71 22.11
C ASP A 299 -6.03 21.16 22.05
N CYS A 300 -4.98 20.50 21.58
CA CYS A 300 -5.01 19.04 21.33
C CYS A 300 -3.74 18.32 21.81
N THR A 301 -3.80 17.74 23.01
CA THR A 301 -2.73 16.93 23.62
C THR A 301 -2.69 15.45 23.16
N LEU A 302 -3.46 15.06 22.14
CA LEU A 302 -3.70 13.63 21.81
C LEU A 302 -3.43 13.24 20.35
N ILE A 303 -2.99 14.16 19.48
CA ILE A 303 -2.67 13.91 18.07
C ILE A 303 -1.32 14.55 17.76
N ASN A 304 -0.44 13.86 17.04
CA ASN A 304 0.85 14.40 16.61
C ASN A 304 0.62 15.63 15.69
N SER A 305 1.32 16.74 15.93
CA SER A 305 1.16 18.03 15.23
C SER A 305 1.22 17.88 13.70
N ASP A 306 2.08 16.99 13.21
CA ASP A 306 2.23 16.64 11.78
C ASP A 306 0.93 16.25 11.08
N VAL A 307 -0.05 15.72 11.82
CA VAL A 307 -1.33 15.22 11.29
C VAL A 307 -2.36 16.34 11.15
N ILE A 308 -2.24 17.39 11.96
CA ILE A 308 -3.18 18.51 12.00
C ILE A 308 -2.73 19.61 11.03
N THR A 309 -1.44 19.92 11.02
CA THR A 309 -0.92 21.09 10.30
C THR A 309 -0.54 20.77 8.86
N GLY A 310 -0.22 19.51 8.53
CA GLY A 310 0.36 19.17 7.21
C GLY A 310 1.80 19.66 7.02
N LEU A 311 2.41 20.23 8.08
CA LEU A 311 3.80 20.71 8.13
C LEU A 311 4.50 20.07 9.34
N SER A 312 5.72 19.55 9.17
CA SER A 312 6.51 18.95 10.25
C SER A 312 7.95 19.42 10.17
N GLU A 313 8.72 19.31 11.27
CA GLU A 313 10.16 19.63 11.26
C GLU A 313 10.91 18.87 10.15
N LYS A 314 10.50 17.63 9.86
CA LYS A 314 11.07 16.84 8.76
C LYS A 314 10.78 17.45 7.39
N ILE A 315 9.53 17.83 7.13
CA ILE A 315 9.12 18.47 5.87
C ILE A 315 9.81 19.82 5.72
N ILE A 316 9.95 20.59 6.81
CA ILE A 316 10.68 21.86 6.83
C ILE A 316 12.14 21.65 6.42
N LEU A 317 12.81 20.64 6.97
CA LEU A 317 14.19 20.31 6.59
C LEU A 317 14.30 19.90 5.12
N GLU A 318 13.35 19.12 4.60
CA GLU A 318 13.30 18.75 3.19
C GLU A 318 13.12 19.98 2.29
N ILE A 319 12.21 20.89 2.61
CA ILE A 319 12.02 22.15 1.87
C ILE A 319 13.30 22.99 1.91
N VAL A 320 13.89 23.19 3.09
CA VAL A 320 15.10 24.02 3.27
C VAL A 320 16.30 23.45 2.51
N ASN A 321 16.47 22.14 2.47
CA ASN A 321 17.54 21.49 1.71
C ASN A 321 17.35 21.71 0.19
N ASN A 322 16.11 21.73 -0.25
CA ASN A 322 15.72 21.76 -1.65
C ASN A 322 15.37 23.17 -2.18
N VAL A 323 15.43 24.21 -1.35
CA VAL A 323 14.98 25.57 -1.69
C VAL A 323 15.70 26.24 -2.87
N HIS A 324 16.85 25.71 -3.27
CA HIS A 324 17.63 26.15 -4.43
C HIS A 324 16.95 25.85 -5.77
N TYR A 325 15.89 25.01 -5.79
CA TYR A 325 15.08 24.73 -6.98
C TYR A 325 13.56 24.96 -6.78
N ILE A 326 13.14 25.62 -5.70
CA ILE A 326 11.71 25.91 -5.43
C ILE A 326 11.37 27.32 -5.92
N TYR A 327 10.67 27.46 -7.05
CA TYR A 327 10.32 28.75 -7.66
C TYR A 327 8.82 29.04 -7.62
N ASP A 328 7.99 28.00 -7.74
CA ASP A 328 6.55 28.17 -7.84
C ASP A 328 5.77 27.18 -6.98
N PHE A 329 4.45 27.30 -7.05
CA PHE A 329 3.51 26.49 -6.29
C PHE A 329 3.67 24.98 -6.55
N SER A 330 4.01 24.58 -7.77
CA SER A 330 4.13 23.18 -8.17
C SER A 330 5.38 22.50 -7.62
N ASP A 331 6.42 23.29 -7.28
CA ASP A 331 7.63 22.78 -6.64
C ASP A 331 7.41 22.38 -5.17
N ILE A 332 6.29 22.81 -4.58
CA ILE A 332 5.95 22.56 -3.17
C ILE A 332 4.72 21.67 -3.05
N TYR A 333 3.66 21.98 -3.82
CA TYR A 333 2.38 21.29 -3.76
C TYR A 333 2.51 19.87 -4.31
N GLN A 334 2.07 18.89 -3.54
CA GLN A 334 2.20 17.45 -3.82
C GLN A 334 3.64 16.91 -3.87
N VAL A 335 4.65 17.76 -3.64
CA VAL A 335 6.06 17.36 -3.46
C VAL A 335 6.40 17.27 -1.97
N PHE A 336 6.17 18.37 -1.24
CA PHE A 336 6.44 18.46 0.20
C PHE A 336 5.15 18.59 1.02
N ILE A 337 4.15 19.31 0.50
CA ILE A 337 2.93 19.70 1.21
C ILE A 337 1.70 19.40 0.33
N TYR A 338 0.62 18.89 0.93
CA TYR A 338 -0.59 18.46 0.19
C TYR A 338 -1.80 19.39 0.40
N ASP A 339 -1.67 20.39 1.25
CA ASP A 339 -2.67 21.44 1.47
C ASP A 339 -2.34 22.68 0.62
N LYS A 340 -3.34 23.20 -0.10
CA LYS A 340 -3.12 24.32 -1.04
C LYS A 340 -2.81 25.64 -0.32
N GLN A 341 -3.57 25.97 0.73
CA GLN A 341 -3.41 27.22 1.47
C GLN A 341 -2.06 27.28 2.20
N LEU A 342 -1.65 26.15 2.77
CA LEU A 342 -0.35 25.99 3.38
C LEU A 342 0.77 26.09 2.34
N THR A 343 0.59 25.51 1.15
CA THR A 343 1.57 25.63 0.06
C THR A 343 1.77 27.09 -0.35
N ASP A 344 0.69 27.85 -0.54
CA ASP A 344 0.77 29.29 -0.85
C ASP A 344 1.50 30.07 0.25
N THR A 345 1.22 29.74 1.51
CA THR A 345 1.87 30.36 2.67
C THR A 345 3.36 30.07 2.70
N VAL A 346 3.76 28.80 2.50
CA VAL A 346 5.16 28.37 2.48
C VAL A 346 5.91 28.98 1.30
N LEU A 347 5.30 29.03 0.11
CA LEU A 347 5.89 29.68 -1.06
C LEU A 347 6.13 31.17 -0.80
N THR A 348 5.17 31.85 -0.16
CA THR A 348 5.30 33.26 0.24
C THR A 348 6.45 33.47 1.21
N ILE A 349 6.62 32.59 2.21
CA ILE A 349 7.75 32.64 3.15
C ILE A 349 9.09 32.49 2.40
N ILE A 350 9.18 31.54 1.48
CA ILE A 350 10.40 31.30 0.69
C ILE A 350 10.74 32.53 -0.16
N ASN A 351 9.75 33.11 -0.85
CA ASN A 351 9.93 34.28 -1.72
C ASN A 351 10.22 35.59 -0.95
N ASN A 352 9.88 35.66 0.34
CA ASN A 352 10.22 36.82 1.17
C ASN A 352 11.69 36.81 1.65
N VAL A 353 12.34 35.64 1.63
CA VAL A 353 13.74 35.50 2.09
C VAL A 353 14.74 35.47 0.93
N LEU A 354 14.29 35.05 -0.25
CA LEU A 354 15.10 34.83 -1.45
C LEU A 354 14.77 35.86 -2.52
#